data_AF-H2C1W7-F1
#
_entry.id   AF-H2C1W7-F1
#
_cell.length_a   1.000
_cell.length_b   1.000
_cell.length_c   1.000
_cell.angle_alpha   90.00
_cell.angle_beta   90.00
_cell.angle_gamma   90.00
#
_symmetry.space_group_name_H-M   'P 1'
#
loop_
_entity.id
_entity.type
_entity.pdbx_description
1 polymer ?
#
loop_
_entity_poly.entity_id
_entity_poly.type
_entity_poly.pdbx_seq_one_letter_code
_entity_poly.pdbx_strand_id
1 'polypeptide(L)'
;MKDLGEKPFRLAKDIGLLAIIASAISEEYGAGINAVTTSTLSVYPGAEYLVPLAVFLSGIILLPKVIMYVGFGKHMSKSGGWYVWMSRTLHPSIAFVVSFVRWVVVSAAMGIVAFTLGSFVAEFLSLLGVHGAVFLAEPLGRFLLGLSVIWVIFAIQFSGVRRYGILVSIVLILIFIEAFTIIVIGFFTPSSLFISLVSSKVHVTLSPPKSVGPVSASAVLGVMGLFLFSYSGLSGAPFLGGESKDAKKDMPRGILISWLTAVILYTLITLALFTVAPWWAVIDLLKSKASYFATAPGIVSLVAPNWVGLLLTGLVSIIVAKTIAPIMMEHSRLLFAWSQDGILPKSLTHVNRFRAPDVALFISSLLATVFLTDFTFINFNIGLVMSAVALMLLIAFLGAGVIVSSMRRVKRDWEKRISSLIMLVGAVGGIIIAAIIIPSVIFSTNVPFYFQPWFQLVISIIVAIVIYVSAELSYRRNGRSLSREIMEKLPPE
;
A
#
# COMPACT_ATOMS: atom_id res chain seq x y z
N MET A 1 26.57 30.84 23.10
CA MET A 1 26.90 29.94 21.97
C MET A 1 26.41 30.61 20.70
N LYS A 2 27.30 30.82 19.72
CA LYS A 2 27.04 31.55 18.47
C LYS A 2 25.86 30.94 17.69
N ASP A 3 24.99 31.83 17.19
CA ASP A 3 24.06 31.60 16.08
C ASP A 3 24.81 30.98 14.89
N LEU A 4 24.81 29.65 14.83
CA LEU A 4 24.91 28.95 13.56
C LEU A 4 23.52 29.06 12.96
N GLY A 5 23.35 29.93 11.96
CA GLY A 5 22.10 30.05 11.23
C GLY A 5 21.63 28.67 10.76
N GLU A 6 20.68 28.09 11.50
CA GLU A 6 20.04 26.83 11.15
C GLU A 6 19.33 27.07 9.82
N LYS A 7 19.97 26.67 8.72
CA LYS A 7 19.23 26.50 7.47
C LYS A 7 18.11 25.52 7.80
N PRO A 8 16.83 25.91 7.66
CA PRO A 8 15.74 24.97 7.91
C PRO A 8 15.98 23.71 7.07
N PHE A 9 15.83 22.54 7.68
CA PHE A 9 15.95 21.27 6.97
C PHE A 9 14.85 21.19 5.91
N ARG A 10 15.19 21.53 4.66
CA ARG A 10 14.24 21.62 3.55
C ARG A 10 14.44 20.47 2.57
N LEU A 11 13.34 19.80 2.26
CA LEU A 11 13.29 18.78 1.21
C LEU A 11 13.39 19.41 -0.19
N ALA A 12 13.67 18.60 -1.20
CA ALA A 12 13.75 19.06 -2.59
C ALA A 12 12.35 19.18 -3.23
N LYS A 13 12.02 20.34 -3.82
CA LYS A 13 10.77 20.57 -4.56
C LYS A 13 10.91 20.18 -6.04
N ASP A 14 11.11 18.89 -6.30
CA ASP A 14 11.40 18.37 -7.66
C ASP A 14 10.26 17.55 -8.28
N ILE A 15 9.21 17.23 -7.52
CA ILE A 15 8.15 16.32 -7.93
C ILE A 15 6.98 17.08 -8.59
N GLY A 16 6.55 16.62 -9.76
CA GLY A 16 5.36 17.13 -10.45
C GLY A 16 4.21 16.12 -10.44
N LEU A 17 3.06 16.51 -10.99
CA LEU A 17 1.84 15.70 -11.08
C LEU A 17 2.07 14.25 -11.54
N LEU A 18 2.83 14.04 -12.62
CA LEU A 18 3.08 12.69 -13.16
C LEU A 18 3.74 11.78 -12.13
N ALA A 19 4.74 12.28 -11.39
CA ALA A 19 5.42 11.49 -10.37
C ALA A 19 4.54 11.22 -9.15
N ILE A 20 3.59 12.11 -8.82
CA ILE A 20 2.57 11.85 -7.78
C ILE A 20 1.64 10.73 -8.23
N ILE A 21 1.12 10.81 -9.47
CA ILE A 21 0.26 9.78 -10.05
C ILE A 21 0.99 8.44 -10.09
N ALA A 22 2.21 8.46 -10.65
CA ALA A 22 3.05 7.30 -10.78
C ALA A 22 3.39 6.68 -9.43
N SER A 23 3.68 7.48 -8.40
CA SER A 23 3.94 7.00 -7.05
C SER A 23 2.73 6.28 -6.44
N ALA A 24 1.54 6.88 -6.53
CA ALA A 24 0.32 6.33 -5.94
C ALA A 24 -0.11 5.03 -6.63
N ILE A 25 -0.18 5.03 -7.96
CA ILE A 25 -0.43 3.81 -8.75
C ILE A 25 0.69 2.80 -8.50
N SER A 26 1.92 3.27 -8.28
CA SER A 26 3.03 2.36 -8.00
C SER A 26 2.95 1.69 -6.64
N GLU A 27 2.27 2.28 -5.67
CA GLU A 27 2.09 1.64 -4.37
C GLU A 27 0.95 0.62 -4.42
N GLU A 28 -0.14 0.96 -5.11
CA GLU A 28 -1.30 0.06 -5.24
C GLU A 28 -0.96 -1.15 -6.12
N TYR A 29 -0.49 -0.90 -7.34
CA TYR A 29 -0.35 -1.92 -8.37
C TYR A 29 0.90 -2.78 -8.13
N GLY A 30 0.70 -4.02 -7.70
CA GLY A 30 1.81 -4.93 -7.37
C GLY A 30 1.35 -6.38 -7.33
N ALA A 31 1.83 -7.12 -6.32
CA ALA A 31 1.48 -8.53 -6.13
C ALA A 31 -0.02 -8.76 -5.88
N GLY A 32 -0.75 -7.77 -5.33
CA GLY A 32 -2.18 -7.85 -5.08
C GLY A 32 -2.99 -8.18 -6.34
N ILE A 33 -2.97 -7.27 -7.33
CA ILE A 33 -3.72 -7.48 -8.58
C ILE A 33 -3.21 -8.68 -9.40
N ASN A 34 -1.91 -8.98 -9.31
CA ASN A 34 -1.27 -10.03 -10.11
C ASN A 34 -1.40 -11.45 -9.55
N ALA A 35 -1.47 -11.63 -8.23
CA ALA A 35 -1.56 -12.95 -7.61
C ALA A 35 -2.80 -13.11 -6.73
N VAL A 36 -3.18 -12.07 -5.98
CA VAL A 36 -4.28 -12.18 -5.01
C VAL A 36 -5.63 -12.30 -5.70
N THR A 37 -5.82 -11.67 -6.87
CA THR A 37 -7.08 -11.66 -7.63
C THR A 37 -7.69 -13.03 -7.87
N THR A 38 -6.88 -13.99 -8.28
CA THR A 38 -7.29 -15.38 -8.50
C THR A 38 -7.24 -16.16 -7.19
N SER A 39 -6.20 -15.96 -6.39
CA SER A 39 -6.01 -16.70 -5.14
C SER A 39 -7.09 -16.39 -4.09
N THR A 40 -7.84 -15.29 -4.19
CA THR A 40 -8.97 -15.04 -3.28
C THR A 40 -9.99 -16.16 -3.30
N LEU A 41 -10.15 -16.88 -4.41
CA LEU A 41 -11.05 -18.04 -4.51
C LEU A 41 -10.56 -19.27 -3.73
N SER A 42 -9.29 -19.31 -3.30
CA SER A 42 -8.82 -20.35 -2.37
C SER A 42 -9.33 -20.12 -0.94
N VAL A 43 -9.55 -18.85 -0.57
CA VAL A 43 -10.02 -18.44 0.77
C VAL A 43 -11.53 -18.27 0.81
N TYR A 44 -12.09 -17.66 -0.25
CA TYR A 44 -13.49 -17.33 -0.40
C TYR A 44 -14.05 -17.93 -1.70
N PRO A 45 -14.08 -19.27 -1.86
CA PRO A 45 -14.53 -19.92 -3.10
C PRO A 45 -15.98 -19.57 -3.47
N GLY A 46 -16.83 -19.29 -2.48
CA GLY A 46 -18.23 -18.90 -2.69
C GLY A 46 -18.43 -17.50 -3.30
N ALA A 47 -17.34 -16.74 -3.54
CA ALA A 47 -17.41 -15.52 -4.33
C ALA A 47 -17.59 -15.82 -5.83
N GLU A 48 -17.15 -17.00 -6.29
CA GLU A 48 -17.36 -17.50 -7.65
C GLU A 48 -17.09 -16.45 -8.74
N TYR A 49 -18.07 -16.15 -9.59
CA TYR A 49 -17.99 -15.17 -10.69
C TYR A 49 -18.12 -13.71 -10.22
N LEU A 50 -18.35 -13.45 -8.93
CA LEU A 50 -18.53 -12.10 -8.38
C LEU A 50 -17.21 -11.45 -7.95
N VAL A 51 -16.06 -12.12 -8.09
CA VAL A 51 -14.75 -11.54 -7.78
C VAL A 51 -14.52 -10.20 -8.50
N PRO A 52 -14.79 -10.04 -9.83
CA PRO A 52 -14.67 -8.73 -10.49
C PRO A 52 -15.55 -7.64 -9.86
N LEU A 53 -16.77 -7.98 -9.46
CA LEU A 53 -17.66 -7.04 -8.77
C LEU A 53 -17.12 -6.67 -7.40
N ALA A 54 -16.62 -7.64 -6.63
CA ALA A 54 -15.99 -7.39 -5.33
C ALA A 54 -14.78 -6.46 -5.46
N VAL A 55 -13.93 -6.66 -6.48
CA VAL A 55 -12.77 -5.79 -6.75
C VAL A 55 -13.19 -4.37 -7.09
N PHE A 56 -14.22 -4.20 -7.92
CA PHE A 56 -14.78 -2.88 -8.24
C PHE A 56 -15.33 -2.19 -6.98
N LEU A 57 -16.19 -2.89 -6.22
CA LEU A 57 -16.79 -2.35 -4.99
C LEU A 57 -15.74 -1.99 -3.93
N SER A 58 -14.63 -2.74 -3.85
CA SER A 58 -13.50 -2.43 -2.96
C SER A 58 -12.80 -1.12 -3.30
N GLY A 59 -12.78 -0.74 -4.58
CA GLY A 59 -12.28 0.55 -5.00
C GLY A 59 -13.25 1.70 -4.68
N ILE A 60 -14.55 1.45 -4.89
CA ILE A 60 -15.60 2.44 -4.65
C ILE A 60 -15.82 2.71 -3.16
N ILE A 61 -15.75 1.69 -2.30
CA ILE A 61 -15.93 1.86 -0.85
C ILE A 61 -14.85 2.76 -0.22
N LEU A 62 -13.72 2.96 -0.90
CA LEU A 62 -12.66 3.88 -0.47
C LEU A 62 -12.87 5.32 -0.93
N LEU A 63 -13.91 5.63 -1.69
CA LEU A 63 -14.25 7.01 -2.09
C LEU A 63 -14.27 8.02 -0.93
N PRO A 64 -14.77 7.69 0.29
CA PRO A 64 -14.71 8.61 1.42
C PRO A 64 -13.27 8.99 1.81
N LYS A 65 -12.32 8.03 1.76
CA LYS A 65 -10.89 8.29 1.95
C LYS A 65 -10.38 9.27 0.88
N VAL A 66 -10.70 9.01 -0.40
CA VAL A 66 -10.28 9.84 -1.55
C VAL A 66 -10.77 11.28 -1.39
N ILE A 67 -12.04 11.47 -1.03
CA ILE A 67 -12.63 12.79 -0.79
C ILE A 67 -11.83 13.56 0.26
N MET A 68 -11.58 12.93 1.41
CA MET A 68 -10.82 13.56 2.49
C MET A 68 -9.38 13.88 2.04
N TYR A 69 -8.73 12.95 1.36
CA TYR A 69 -7.37 13.09 0.85
C TYR A 69 -7.23 14.22 -0.18
N VAL A 70 -8.19 14.36 -1.10
CA VAL A 70 -8.23 15.46 -2.07
C VAL A 70 -8.42 16.81 -1.35
N GLY A 71 -9.34 16.87 -0.38
CA GLY A 71 -9.60 18.09 0.38
C GLY A 71 -8.41 18.55 1.22
N PHE A 72 -7.81 17.64 2.00
CA PHE A 72 -6.60 17.92 2.75
C PHE A 72 -5.39 18.16 1.84
N GLY A 73 -5.20 17.35 0.81
CA GLY A 73 -4.10 17.46 -0.15
C GLY A 73 -4.07 18.82 -0.87
N LYS A 74 -5.21 19.48 -1.06
CA LYS A 74 -5.30 20.84 -1.62
C LYS A 74 -4.91 21.95 -0.64
N HIS A 75 -5.10 21.72 0.67
CA HIS A 75 -5.05 22.79 1.69
C HIS A 75 -3.95 22.61 2.74
N MET A 76 -3.38 21.41 2.86
CA MET A 76 -2.33 21.03 3.81
C MET A 76 -1.28 20.13 3.15
N SER A 77 -0.77 20.57 1.99
CA SER A 77 0.24 19.85 1.19
C SER A 77 1.65 20.00 1.78
N LYS A 78 1.87 19.47 2.98
CA LYS A 78 3.18 19.46 3.67
C LYS A 78 3.74 18.03 3.72
N SER A 79 5.04 17.91 3.97
CA SER A 79 5.66 16.61 4.25
C SER A 79 5.10 16.02 5.54
N GLY A 80 4.87 14.70 5.55
CA GLY A 80 4.21 13.98 6.65
C GLY A 80 2.76 13.58 6.38
N GLY A 81 2.21 13.98 5.22
CA GLY A 81 0.96 13.43 4.70
C GLY A 81 -0.20 13.49 5.69
N TRP A 82 -0.91 12.37 5.83
CA TRP A 82 -2.10 12.26 6.66
C TRP A 82 -1.83 12.38 8.18
N TYR A 83 -0.59 12.19 8.66
CA TYR A 83 -0.24 12.50 10.06
C TYR A 83 -0.36 13.99 10.36
N VAL A 84 0.14 14.85 9.46
CA VAL A 84 0.06 16.32 9.63
C VAL A 84 -1.39 16.80 9.56
N TRP A 85 -2.23 16.12 8.79
CA TRP A 85 -3.66 16.42 8.76
C TRP A 85 -4.30 16.13 10.12
N MET A 86 -4.14 14.88 10.61
CA MET A 86 -4.75 14.46 11.87
C MET A 86 -4.20 15.21 13.08
N SER A 87 -2.90 15.46 13.17
CA SER A 87 -2.30 16.12 14.35
C SER A 87 -2.74 17.57 14.52
N ARG A 88 -3.35 18.17 13.49
CA ARG A 88 -3.73 19.60 13.43
C ARG A 88 -5.25 19.73 13.56
N THR A 89 -5.99 18.73 13.11
CA THR A 89 -7.45 18.65 13.24
C THR A 89 -7.90 17.97 14.54
N LEU A 90 -7.13 16.98 15.01
CA LEU A 90 -7.30 16.25 16.28
C LEU A 90 -6.15 16.58 17.24
N HIS A 91 -6.09 15.83 18.34
CA HIS A 91 -4.97 15.89 19.28
C HIS A 91 -3.71 15.20 18.68
N PRO A 92 -2.50 15.77 18.81
CA PRO A 92 -1.30 15.19 18.25
C PRO A 92 -0.96 13.77 18.74
N SER A 93 -1.32 13.44 19.99
CA SER A 93 -1.15 12.08 20.51
C SER A 93 -1.97 11.04 19.74
N ILE A 94 -3.23 11.36 19.41
CA ILE A 94 -4.12 10.46 18.65
C ILE A 94 -3.54 10.28 17.24
N ALA A 95 -3.13 11.38 16.61
CA ALA A 95 -2.51 11.34 15.29
C ALA A 95 -1.22 10.51 15.28
N PHE A 96 -0.38 10.66 16.31
CA PHE A 96 0.84 9.87 16.44
C PHE A 96 0.53 8.38 16.63
N VAL A 97 -0.38 8.01 17.54
CA VAL A 97 -0.75 6.60 17.76
C VAL A 97 -1.30 5.95 16.49
N VAL A 98 -2.25 6.59 15.81
CA VAL A 98 -2.83 6.06 14.57
C VAL A 98 -1.77 5.94 13.48
N SER A 99 -0.91 6.96 13.35
CA SER A 99 0.18 6.92 12.37
C SER A 99 1.25 5.90 12.69
N PHE A 100 1.55 5.66 13.97
CA PHE A 100 2.51 4.66 14.41
C PHE A 100 2.02 3.24 14.13
N VAL A 101 0.75 2.96 14.40
CA VAL A 101 0.12 1.67 14.03
C VAL A 101 0.24 1.44 12.52
N ARG A 102 -0.09 2.45 11.70
CA ARG A 102 0.04 2.34 10.23
C ARG A 102 1.50 2.17 9.82
N TRP A 103 2.43 2.87 10.45
CA TRP A 103 3.85 2.78 10.16
C TRP A 103 4.38 1.37 10.38
N VAL A 104 4.10 0.72 11.52
CA VAL A 104 4.50 -0.68 11.81
C VAL A 104 3.98 -1.63 10.74
N VAL A 105 2.70 -1.50 10.37
CA VAL A 105 2.09 -2.32 9.32
C VAL A 105 2.79 -2.15 7.97
N VAL A 106 3.06 -0.90 7.58
CA VAL A 106 3.66 -0.58 6.30
C VAL A 106 5.14 -1.03 6.27
N SER A 107 5.86 -1.00 7.40
CA SER A 107 7.18 -1.62 7.53
C SER A 107 7.12 -3.12 7.27
N ALA A 108 6.15 -3.81 7.87
CA ALA A 108 5.97 -5.25 7.71
C ALA A 108 5.56 -5.61 6.27
N ALA A 109 4.68 -4.83 5.65
CA ALA A 109 4.30 -4.99 4.25
C ALA A 109 5.51 -4.88 3.31
N MET A 110 6.45 -3.96 3.58
CA MET A 110 7.69 -3.81 2.81
C MET A 110 8.53 -5.10 2.82
N GLY A 111 8.66 -5.74 3.99
CA GLY A 111 9.37 -7.01 4.14
C GLY A 111 8.68 -8.17 3.41
N ILE A 112 7.35 -8.28 3.52
CA ILE A 112 6.55 -9.31 2.83
C ILE A 112 6.67 -9.17 1.31
N VAL A 113 6.59 -7.95 0.78
CA VAL A 113 6.76 -7.67 -0.65
C VAL A 113 8.17 -8.09 -1.11
N ALA A 114 9.20 -7.73 -0.34
CA ALA A 114 10.58 -8.10 -0.65
C ALA A 114 10.80 -9.63 -0.68
N PHE A 115 10.17 -10.37 0.22
CA PHE A 115 10.22 -11.84 0.21
C PHE A 115 9.45 -12.44 -0.98
N THR A 116 8.24 -11.94 -1.23
CA THR A 116 7.34 -12.47 -2.27
C THR A 116 7.93 -12.28 -3.66
N LEU A 117 8.73 -11.23 -3.86
CA LEU A 117 9.47 -10.99 -5.10
C LEU A 117 10.28 -12.20 -5.57
N GLY A 118 10.89 -12.96 -4.65
CA GLY A 118 11.72 -14.10 -5.03
C GLY A 118 10.95 -15.19 -5.77
N SER A 119 9.66 -15.40 -5.47
CA SER A 119 8.81 -16.32 -6.23
C SER A 119 8.65 -15.89 -7.69
N PHE A 120 8.36 -14.60 -7.93
CA PHE A 120 8.17 -14.06 -9.28
C PHE A 120 9.48 -14.10 -10.08
N VAL A 121 10.60 -13.74 -9.45
CA VAL A 121 11.92 -13.78 -10.12
C VAL A 121 12.35 -15.22 -10.39
N ALA A 122 12.12 -16.14 -9.44
CA ALA A 122 12.39 -17.56 -9.65
C ALA A 122 11.58 -18.11 -10.83
N GLU A 123 10.30 -17.76 -10.94
CA GLU A 123 9.46 -18.16 -12.07
C GLU A 123 10.00 -17.60 -13.39
N PHE A 124 10.28 -16.31 -13.45
CA PHE A 124 10.83 -15.66 -14.64
C PHE A 124 12.15 -16.32 -15.10
N LEU A 125 13.08 -16.54 -14.17
CA LEU A 125 14.37 -17.17 -14.48
C LEU A 125 14.22 -18.65 -14.84
N SER A 126 13.25 -19.36 -14.25
CA SER A 126 12.96 -20.75 -14.61
C SER A 126 12.43 -20.86 -16.04
N LEU A 127 11.56 -19.92 -16.46
CA LEU A 127 11.08 -19.84 -17.85
C LEU A 127 12.20 -19.52 -18.85
N LEU A 128 13.27 -18.85 -18.42
CA LEU A 128 14.49 -18.65 -19.21
C LEU A 128 15.43 -19.87 -19.23
N GLY A 129 15.14 -20.94 -18.49
CA GLY A 129 16.00 -22.11 -18.38
C GLY A 129 17.23 -21.89 -17.48
N VAL A 130 17.20 -20.91 -16.58
CA VAL A 130 18.30 -20.67 -15.63
C VAL A 130 18.23 -21.71 -14.51
N HIS A 131 19.22 -22.62 -14.47
CA HIS A 131 19.23 -23.78 -13.58
C HIS A 131 19.22 -23.41 -12.08
N GLY A 132 19.75 -22.25 -11.71
CA GLY A 132 19.75 -21.74 -10.32
C GLY A 132 18.48 -21.01 -9.89
N ALA A 133 17.47 -20.89 -10.76
CA ALA A 133 16.27 -20.13 -10.47
C ALA A 133 15.48 -20.66 -9.26
N VAL A 134 15.49 -21.98 -9.05
CA VAL A 134 14.80 -22.64 -7.92
C VAL A 134 15.30 -22.13 -6.56
N PHE A 135 16.59 -21.80 -6.44
CA PHE A 135 17.14 -21.23 -5.21
C PHE A 135 16.43 -19.94 -4.80
N LEU A 136 16.03 -19.09 -5.76
CA LEU A 136 15.30 -17.86 -5.47
C LEU A 136 13.86 -18.10 -5.00
N ALA A 137 13.33 -19.30 -5.19
CA ALA A 137 12.05 -19.72 -4.61
C ALA A 137 12.19 -20.30 -3.20
N GLU A 138 13.41 -20.62 -2.74
CA GLU A 138 13.69 -21.08 -1.38
C GLU A 138 13.77 -19.92 -0.39
N PRO A 139 13.52 -20.13 0.92
CA PRO A 139 13.53 -19.05 1.92
C PRO A 139 14.81 -18.20 1.91
N LEU A 140 15.98 -18.83 1.80
CA LEU A 140 17.25 -18.12 1.78
C LEU A 140 17.45 -17.29 0.52
N GLY A 141 17.12 -17.82 -0.66
CA GLY A 141 17.23 -17.06 -1.92
C GLY A 141 16.24 -15.90 -1.98
N ARG A 142 15.00 -16.09 -1.49
CA ARG A 142 14.02 -15.00 -1.33
C ARG A 142 14.53 -13.91 -0.40
N PHE A 143 15.13 -14.30 0.73
CA PHE A 143 15.72 -13.37 1.68
C PHE A 143 16.86 -12.55 1.07
N LEU A 144 17.83 -13.20 0.43
CA LEU A 144 18.98 -12.51 -0.17
C LEU A 144 18.56 -11.56 -1.30
N LEU A 145 17.63 -12.01 -2.16
CA LEU A 145 17.08 -11.16 -3.21
C LEU A 145 16.31 -9.98 -2.60
N GLY A 146 15.39 -10.23 -1.68
CA GLY A 146 14.60 -9.20 -1.02
C GLY A 146 15.48 -8.16 -0.33
N LEU A 147 16.51 -8.62 0.38
CA LEU A 147 17.52 -7.77 1.02
C LEU A 147 18.21 -6.88 -0.02
N SER A 148 18.70 -7.47 -1.11
CA SER A 148 19.37 -6.72 -2.18
C SER A 148 18.47 -5.62 -2.75
N VAL A 149 17.19 -5.91 -3.00
CA VAL A 149 16.25 -4.95 -3.57
C VAL A 149 15.91 -3.83 -2.59
N ILE A 150 15.70 -4.13 -1.30
CA ILE A 150 15.50 -3.09 -0.27
C ILE A 150 16.65 -2.09 -0.29
N TRP A 151 17.90 -2.56 -0.31
CA TRP A 151 19.08 -1.69 -0.27
C TRP A 151 19.37 -0.98 -1.61
N VAL A 152 19.02 -1.58 -2.74
CA VAL A 152 19.04 -0.88 -4.04
C VAL A 152 18.03 0.26 -4.06
N ILE A 153 16.80 0.02 -3.60
CA ILE A 153 15.77 1.04 -3.51
C ILE A 153 16.16 2.15 -2.52
N PHE A 154 16.79 1.80 -1.38
CA PHE A 154 17.45 2.74 -0.48
C PHE A 154 18.45 3.62 -1.22
N ALA A 155 19.39 3.03 -1.96
CA ALA A 155 20.43 3.78 -2.68
C ALA A 155 19.84 4.76 -3.72
N ILE A 156 18.76 4.36 -4.40
CA ILE A 156 18.05 5.21 -5.37
C ILE A 156 17.42 6.42 -4.67
N GLN A 157 16.71 6.21 -3.54
CA GLN A 157 16.09 7.31 -2.81
C GLN A 157 17.10 8.19 -2.07
N PHE A 158 18.15 7.59 -1.51
CA PHE A 158 19.26 8.30 -0.89
C PHE A 158 19.91 9.26 -1.89
N SER A 159 19.94 8.90 -3.17
CA SER A 159 20.47 9.72 -4.25
C SER A 159 19.57 10.91 -4.68
N GLY A 160 18.44 11.11 -4.01
CA GLY A 160 17.54 12.26 -4.19
C GLY A 160 16.18 11.91 -4.80
N VAL A 161 15.17 12.70 -4.43
CA VAL A 161 13.76 12.48 -4.81
C VAL A 161 13.51 12.56 -6.32
N ARG A 162 14.34 13.28 -7.08
CA ARG A 162 14.25 13.32 -8.54
C ARG A 162 14.46 11.94 -9.19
N ARG A 163 15.42 11.15 -8.70
CA ARG A 163 15.67 9.79 -9.23
C ARG A 163 14.53 8.84 -8.90
N TYR A 164 13.98 8.97 -7.69
CA TYR A 164 12.73 8.31 -7.31
C TYR A 164 11.60 8.65 -8.28
N GLY A 165 11.38 9.94 -8.57
CA GLY A 165 10.34 10.39 -9.52
C GLY A 165 10.50 9.80 -10.92
N ILE A 166 11.74 9.69 -11.41
CA ILE A 166 12.05 9.03 -12.70
C ILE A 166 11.71 7.53 -12.64
N LEU A 167 12.15 6.83 -11.59
CA LEU A 167 11.90 5.40 -11.41
C LEU A 167 10.40 5.09 -11.42
N VAL A 168 9.60 5.78 -10.59
CA VAL A 168 8.16 5.52 -10.54
C VAL A 168 7.47 5.86 -11.85
N SER A 169 7.94 6.89 -12.57
CA SER A 169 7.36 7.28 -13.87
C SER A 169 7.65 6.24 -14.97
N ILE A 170 8.86 5.68 -15.03
CA ILE A 170 9.20 4.60 -15.96
C ILE A 170 8.35 3.36 -15.64
N VAL A 171 8.27 3.00 -14.36
CA VAL A 171 7.52 1.84 -13.91
C VAL A 171 6.02 1.99 -14.17
N LEU A 172 5.47 3.20 -14.11
CA LEU A 172 4.08 3.46 -14.49
C LEU A 172 3.80 3.02 -15.93
N ILE A 173 4.72 3.28 -16.86
CA ILE A 173 4.60 2.84 -18.25
C ILE A 173 4.59 1.31 -18.32
N LEU A 174 5.47 0.65 -17.57
CA LEU A 174 5.53 -0.82 -17.51
C LEU A 174 4.23 -1.44 -16.97
N ILE A 175 3.62 -0.81 -15.95
CA ILE A 175 2.31 -1.21 -15.41
C ILE A 175 1.24 -1.14 -16.52
N PHE A 176 1.19 -0.04 -17.28
CA PHE A 176 0.21 0.06 -18.37
C PHE A 176 0.44 -0.96 -19.47
N ILE A 177 1.70 -1.27 -19.81
CA ILE A 177 2.02 -2.31 -20.81
C ILE A 177 1.54 -3.68 -20.33
N GLU A 178 1.85 -4.05 -19.08
CA GLU A 178 1.44 -5.32 -18.51
C GLU A 178 -0.09 -5.41 -18.37
N ALA A 179 -0.74 -4.39 -17.79
CA ALA A 179 -2.18 -4.32 -17.68
C ALA A 179 -2.89 -4.43 -19.04
N PHE A 180 -2.43 -3.68 -20.04
CA PHE A 180 -2.99 -3.73 -21.39
C PHE A 180 -2.84 -5.11 -22.02
N THR A 181 -1.68 -5.75 -21.83
CA THR A 181 -1.42 -7.10 -22.33
C THR A 181 -2.38 -8.12 -21.69
N ILE A 182 -2.57 -8.07 -20.37
CA ILE A 182 -3.53 -8.94 -19.67
C ILE A 182 -4.97 -8.68 -20.14
N ILE A 183 -5.36 -7.41 -20.28
CA ILE A 183 -6.70 -7.03 -20.72
C ILE A 183 -6.99 -7.56 -22.13
N VAL A 184 -6.06 -7.35 -23.07
CA VAL A 184 -6.20 -7.83 -24.46
C VAL A 184 -6.27 -9.34 -24.49
N ILE A 185 -5.34 -10.04 -23.84
CA ILE A 185 -5.34 -11.51 -23.87
C ILE A 185 -6.58 -12.07 -23.18
N GLY A 186 -6.97 -11.50 -22.03
CA GLY A 186 -8.11 -11.99 -21.26
C GLY A 186 -9.45 -11.82 -21.97
N PHE A 187 -9.69 -10.71 -22.68
CA PHE A 187 -10.95 -10.50 -23.40
C PHE A 187 -11.00 -11.14 -24.78
N PHE A 188 -9.86 -11.26 -25.48
CA PHE A 188 -9.82 -11.78 -26.85
C PHE A 188 -9.47 -13.27 -26.94
N THR A 189 -9.18 -13.93 -25.81
CA THR A 189 -8.96 -15.38 -25.77
C THR A 189 -10.20 -16.11 -25.26
N PRO A 190 -10.75 -17.07 -26.02
CA PRO A 190 -11.91 -17.83 -25.56
C PRO A 190 -11.52 -18.77 -24.41
N SER A 191 -12.40 -18.88 -23.42
CA SER A 191 -12.18 -19.74 -22.25
C SER A 191 -12.04 -21.23 -22.59
N SER A 192 -12.61 -21.68 -23.71
CA SER A 192 -12.41 -23.03 -24.24
C SER A 192 -10.95 -23.33 -24.57
N LEU A 193 -10.21 -22.35 -25.10
CA LEU A 193 -8.78 -22.50 -25.38
C LEU A 193 -8.01 -22.66 -24.07
N PHE A 194 -8.28 -21.80 -23.08
CA PHE A 194 -7.67 -21.93 -21.74
C PHE A 194 -7.90 -23.32 -21.14
N ILE A 195 -9.15 -23.81 -21.14
CA ILE A 195 -9.50 -25.12 -20.60
C ILE A 195 -8.73 -26.24 -21.31
N SER A 196 -8.64 -26.19 -22.65
CA SER A 196 -7.91 -27.19 -23.44
C SER A 196 -6.40 -27.18 -23.18
N LEU A 197 -5.81 -26.00 -23.01
CA LEU A 197 -4.38 -25.82 -22.78
C LEU A 197 -3.97 -26.18 -21.36
N VAL A 198 -4.81 -25.92 -20.36
CA VAL A 198 -4.59 -26.39 -18.99
C VAL A 198 -4.57 -27.93 -18.95
N SER A 199 -5.55 -28.57 -19.59
CA SER A 199 -5.62 -30.04 -19.66
C SER A 199 -4.41 -30.64 -20.37
N SER A 200 -4.00 -30.07 -21.52
CA SER A 200 -2.90 -30.62 -22.34
C SER A 200 -1.49 -30.26 -21.86
N LYS A 201 -1.25 -29.04 -21.39
CA LYS A 201 0.09 -28.60 -20.93
C LYS A 201 0.35 -28.92 -19.47
N VAL A 202 -0.68 -28.82 -18.63
CA VAL A 202 -0.53 -28.86 -17.16
C VAL A 202 -1.14 -30.13 -16.56
N HIS A 203 -1.87 -30.92 -17.34
CA HIS A 203 -2.43 -32.21 -16.92
C HIS A 203 -3.39 -32.07 -15.73
N VAL A 204 -4.12 -30.94 -15.65
CA VAL A 204 -5.14 -30.69 -14.62
C VAL A 204 -6.51 -30.90 -15.24
N THR A 205 -7.29 -31.81 -14.65
CA THR A 205 -8.68 -32.03 -15.02
C THR A 205 -9.55 -30.91 -14.46
N LEU A 206 -10.15 -30.13 -15.34
CA LEU A 206 -11.05 -29.03 -14.99
C LEU A 206 -12.49 -29.51 -15.05
N SER A 207 -13.25 -29.30 -13.97
CA SER A 207 -14.61 -29.81 -13.83
C SER A 207 -15.61 -28.65 -13.77
N PRO A 208 -16.36 -28.36 -14.85
CA PRO A 208 -17.38 -27.32 -14.81
C PRO A 208 -18.46 -27.69 -13.77
N PRO A 209 -18.90 -26.74 -12.94
CA PRO A 209 -19.91 -27.00 -11.92
C PRO A 209 -21.25 -27.32 -12.60
N LYS A 210 -21.99 -28.29 -12.02
CA LYS A 210 -23.33 -28.67 -12.51
C LYS A 210 -24.35 -27.54 -12.37
N SER A 211 -24.16 -26.66 -11.38
CA SER A 211 -24.98 -25.48 -11.12
C SER A 211 -24.14 -24.43 -10.38
N VAL A 212 -24.47 -23.16 -10.59
CA VAL A 212 -23.93 -22.03 -9.82
C VAL A 212 -24.59 -22.05 -8.43
N GLY A 213 -23.80 -21.95 -7.36
CA GLY A 213 -24.32 -21.93 -6.00
C GLY A 213 -25.09 -20.64 -5.68
N PRO A 214 -25.80 -20.57 -4.53
CA PRO A 214 -26.38 -19.31 -4.08
C PRO A 214 -25.26 -18.29 -3.78
N VAL A 215 -25.51 -17.03 -4.12
CA VAL A 215 -24.55 -15.93 -3.90
C VAL A 215 -24.17 -15.85 -2.42
N SER A 216 -22.88 -16.04 -2.12
CA SER A 216 -22.36 -15.87 -0.77
C SER A 216 -21.94 -14.43 -0.53
N ALA A 217 -22.83 -13.64 0.07
CA ALA A 217 -22.52 -12.25 0.45
C ALA A 217 -21.29 -12.16 1.38
N SER A 218 -21.13 -13.12 2.29
CA SER A 218 -19.97 -13.20 3.17
C SER A 218 -18.67 -13.48 2.42
N ALA A 219 -18.70 -14.32 1.38
CA ALA A 219 -17.53 -14.55 0.54
C ALA A 219 -17.16 -13.30 -0.28
N VAL A 220 -18.16 -12.59 -0.84
CA VAL A 220 -17.93 -11.32 -1.55
C VAL A 220 -17.30 -10.28 -0.62
N LEU A 221 -17.83 -10.13 0.61
CA LEU A 221 -17.26 -9.25 1.62
C LEU A 221 -15.83 -9.67 2.03
N GLY A 222 -15.56 -10.97 2.08
CA GLY A 222 -14.21 -11.52 2.33
C GLY A 222 -13.21 -11.12 1.23
N VAL A 223 -13.60 -11.28 -0.03
CA VAL A 223 -12.79 -10.81 -1.18
C VAL A 223 -12.57 -9.31 -1.10
N MET A 224 -13.61 -8.53 -0.76
CA MET A 224 -13.47 -7.09 -0.58
C MET A 224 -12.44 -6.75 0.51
N GLY A 225 -12.46 -7.47 1.64
CA GLY A 225 -11.49 -7.35 2.72
C GLY A 225 -10.04 -7.46 2.24
N LEU A 226 -9.73 -8.47 1.41
CA LEU A 226 -8.41 -8.68 0.82
C LEU A 226 -8.02 -7.55 -0.15
N PHE A 227 -8.97 -7.05 -0.94
CA PHE A 227 -8.71 -5.99 -1.92
C PHE A 227 -8.58 -4.60 -1.32
N LEU A 228 -9.16 -4.34 -0.14
CA LEU A 228 -8.92 -3.09 0.59
C LEU A 228 -7.44 -2.89 0.93
N PHE A 229 -6.69 -3.98 1.16
CA PHE A 229 -5.24 -3.91 1.29
C PHE A 229 -4.57 -3.51 -0.03
N SER A 230 -5.01 -4.10 -1.15
CA SER A 230 -4.46 -3.80 -2.48
C SER A 230 -4.71 -2.35 -2.93
N TYR A 231 -5.85 -1.76 -2.56
CA TYR A 231 -6.15 -0.33 -2.77
C TYR A 231 -5.60 0.59 -1.66
N SER A 232 -4.89 0.05 -0.67
CA SER A 232 -4.38 0.87 0.43
C SER A 232 -3.27 1.84 0.01
N GLY A 233 -2.64 1.60 -1.15
CA GLY A 233 -1.48 2.32 -1.67
C GLY A 233 -1.70 3.81 -2.02
N LEU A 234 -2.94 4.29 -2.15
CA LEU A 234 -3.22 5.73 -2.26
C LEU A 234 -2.63 6.55 -1.09
N SER A 235 -2.31 5.88 0.02
CA SER A 235 -1.75 6.44 1.25
C SER A 235 -0.37 7.09 1.08
N GLY A 236 0.42 6.70 0.08
CA GLY A 236 1.75 7.28 -0.16
C GLY A 236 1.74 8.65 -0.84
N ALA A 237 0.75 8.94 -1.68
CA ALA A 237 0.70 10.18 -2.47
C ALA A 237 0.83 11.46 -1.61
N PRO A 238 0.10 11.59 -0.48
CA PRO A 238 0.20 12.75 0.42
C PRO A 238 1.60 13.07 0.93
N PHE A 239 2.50 12.07 1.02
CA PHE A 239 3.86 12.29 1.53
C PHE A 239 4.76 13.04 0.55
N LEU A 240 4.40 13.09 -0.73
CA LEU A 240 5.08 13.92 -1.74
C LEU A 240 4.73 15.41 -1.62
N GLY A 241 3.85 15.81 -0.69
CA GLY A 241 3.35 17.19 -0.59
C GLY A 241 4.44 18.24 -0.46
N GLY A 242 5.41 18.05 0.44
CA GLY A 242 6.51 19.01 0.60
C GLY A 242 7.60 18.92 -0.46
N GLU A 243 7.63 17.85 -1.25
CA GLU A 243 8.58 17.64 -2.36
C GLU A 243 7.98 18.03 -3.73
N SER A 244 6.71 18.45 -3.75
CA SER A 244 5.98 18.82 -4.96
C SER A 244 6.16 20.29 -5.36
N LYS A 245 6.28 20.55 -6.67
CA LYS A 245 6.45 21.90 -7.24
C LYS A 245 5.21 22.78 -7.07
N ASP A 246 4.02 22.26 -7.40
CA ASP A 246 2.72 22.93 -7.19
C ASP A 246 1.78 22.01 -6.41
N ALA A 247 2.13 21.74 -5.16
CA ALA A 247 1.44 20.78 -4.31
C ALA A 247 -0.06 21.07 -4.14
N LYS A 248 -0.47 22.36 -4.17
CA LYS A 248 -1.87 22.76 -4.04
C LYS A 248 -2.73 22.30 -5.22
N LYS A 249 -2.16 22.21 -6.43
CA LYS A 249 -2.86 21.74 -7.64
C LYS A 249 -2.59 20.28 -7.94
N ASP A 250 -1.33 19.86 -7.81
CA ASP A 250 -0.87 18.55 -8.24
C ASP A 250 -1.32 17.44 -7.28
N MET A 251 -1.33 17.70 -5.96
CA MET A 251 -1.74 16.70 -4.97
C MET A 251 -3.20 16.24 -5.13
N PRO A 252 -4.22 17.14 -5.13
CA PRO A 252 -5.61 16.70 -5.28
C PRO A 252 -5.87 16.02 -6.63
N ARG A 253 -5.26 16.51 -7.72
CA ARG A 253 -5.39 15.89 -9.04
C ARG A 253 -4.73 14.52 -9.08
N GLY A 254 -3.51 14.41 -8.54
CA GLY A 254 -2.75 13.17 -8.48
C GLY A 254 -3.51 12.08 -7.72
N ILE A 255 -4.05 12.40 -6.55
CA ILE A 255 -4.86 11.47 -5.74
C ILE A 255 -6.10 11.01 -6.53
N LEU A 256 -6.88 11.93 -7.10
CA LEU A 256 -8.10 11.59 -7.82
C LEU A 256 -7.84 10.75 -9.07
N ILE A 257 -6.87 11.15 -9.89
CA ILE A 257 -6.50 10.43 -11.11
C ILE A 257 -5.99 9.03 -10.75
N SER A 258 -5.12 8.92 -9.75
CA SER A 258 -4.57 7.61 -9.35
C SER A 258 -5.64 6.65 -8.88
N TRP A 259 -6.57 7.13 -8.04
CA TRP A 259 -7.71 6.32 -7.59
C TRP A 259 -8.59 5.88 -8.78
N LEU A 260 -8.99 6.80 -9.66
CA LEU A 260 -9.79 6.45 -10.83
C LEU A 260 -9.08 5.43 -11.73
N THR A 261 -7.78 5.64 -11.99
CA THR A 261 -6.97 4.72 -12.80
C THR A 261 -6.88 3.35 -12.14
N ALA A 262 -6.65 3.27 -10.83
CA ALA A 262 -6.57 2.01 -10.12
C ALA A 262 -7.89 1.24 -10.16
N VAL A 263 -9.03 1.91 -9.89
CA VAL A 263 -10.36 1.29 -9.99
C VAL A 263 -10.60 0.74 -11.39
N ILE A 264 -10.35 1.54 -12.42
CA ILE A 264 -10.56 1.12 -13.82
C ILE A 264 -9.65 -0.06 -14.18
N LEU A 265 -8.35 0.05 -13.93
CA LEU A 265 -7.38 -1.00 -14.27
C LEU A 265 -7.70 -2.29 -13.54
N TYR A 266 -7.91 -2.24 -12.22
CA TYR A 266 -8.15 -3.45 -11.42
C TYR A 266 -9.42 -4.16 -11.85
N THR A 267 -10.50 -3.41 -12.10
CA THR A 267 -11.75 -3.98 -12.59
C THR A 267 -11.58 -4.60 -13.97
N LEU A 268 -10.93 -3.92 -14.92
CA LEU A 268 -10.72 -4.45 -16.27
C LEU A 268 -9.82 -5.67 -16.29
N ILE A 269 -8.71 -5.66 -15.54
CA ILE A 269 -7.80 -6.81 -15.41
C ILE A 269 -8.54 -8.00 -14.81
N THR A 270 -9.26 -7.78 -13.71
CA THR A 270 -9.99 -8.86 -13.04
C THR A 270 -11.07 -9.44 -13.95
N LEU A 271 -11.84 -8.58 -14.65
CA LEU A 271 -12.81 -9.03 -15.65
C LEU A 271 -12.14 -9.83 -16.77
N ALA A 272 -11.02 -9.35 -17.30
CA ALA A 272 -10.29 -10.03 -18.37
C ALA A 272 -9.78 -11.41 -17.92
N LEU A 273 -9.21 -11.51 -16.71
CA LEU A 273 -8.75 -12.78 -16.13
C LEU A 273 -9.89 -13.78 -15.97
N PHE A 274 -11.03 -13.36 -15.42
CA PHE A 274 -12.19 -14.24 -15.24
C PHE A 274 -12.97 -14.51 -16.53
N THR A 275 -12.71 -13.76 -17.60
CA THR A 275 -13.24 -14.03 -18.94
C THR A 275 -12.46 -15.17 -19.61
N VAL A 276 -11.13 -15.14 -19.57
CA VAL A 276 -10.30 -16.21 -20.14
C VAL A 276 -10.23 -17.45 -19.25
N ALA A 277 -10.17 -17.28 -17.93
CA ALA A 277 -10.09 -18.35 -16.95
C ALA A 277 -11.34 -18.33 -16.05
N PRO A 278 -12.36 -19.15 -16.35
CA PRO A 278 -13.57 -19.19 -15.55
C PRO A 278 -13.28 -19.51 -14.07
N TRP A 279 -14.05 -18.92 -13.16
CA TRP A 279 -13.81 -19.01 -11.71
C TRP A 279 -13.64 -20.45 -11.19
N TRP A 280 -14.41 -21.40 -11.72
CA TRP A 280 -14.34 -22.81 -11.33
C TRP A 280 -13.04 -23.47 -11.81
N ALA A 281 -12.57 -23.13 -13.01
CA ALA A 281 -11.29 -23.62 -13.53
C ALA A 281 -10.12 -23.06 -12.72
N VAL A 282 -10.23 -21.79 -12.28
CA VAL A 282 -9.25 -21.18 -11.36
C VAL A 282 -9.25 -21.91 -10.00
N ILE A 283 -10.42 -22.28 -9.46
CA ILE A 283 -10.50 -23.08 -8.22
C ILE A 283 -9.82 -24.44 -8.37
N ASP A 284 -10.08 -25.16 -9.46
CA ASP A 284 -9.46 -26.47 -9.71
C ASP A 284 -7.94 -26.33 -9.89
N LEU A 285 -7.49 -25.29 -10.59
CA LEU A 285 -6.08 -24.98 -10.76
C LEU A 285 -5.41 -24.67 -9.41
N LEU A 286 -6.05 -23.87 -8.55
CA LEU A 286 -5.58 -23.54 -7.20
C LEU A 286 -5.48 -24.78 -6.28
N LYS A 287 -6.36 -25.76 -6.44
CA LYS A 287 -6.34 -27.02 -5.68
C LYS A 287 -5.32 -28.02 -6.22
N SER A 288 -4.85 -27.82 -7.45
CA SER A 288 -3.88 -28.70 -8.09
C SER A 288 -2.44 -28.40 -7.66
N LYS A 289 -1.51 -29.27 -8.03
CA LYS A 289 -0.06 -29.01 -7.90
C LYS A 289 0.44 -27.87 -8.81
N ALA A 290 -0.42 -27.35 -9.68
CA ALA A 290 -0.14 -26.28 -10.62
C ALA A 290 -0.77 -24.94 -10.23
N SER A 291 -1.06 -24.75 -8.95
CA SER A 291 -1.59 -23.50 -8.39
C SER A 291 -0.72 -22.27 -8.67
N TYR A 292 0.56 -22.46 -9.00
CA TYR A 292 1.45 -21.38 -9.44
C TYR A 292 0.98 -20.68 -10.72
N PHE A 293 0.28 -21.39 -11.62
CA PHE A 293 -0.32 -20.79 -12.82
C PHE A 293 -1.60 -20.02 -12.52
N ALA A 294 -2.18 -20.15 -11.31
CA ALA A 294 -3.37 -19.41 -10.91
C ALA A 294 -3.01 -17.99 -10.45
N THR A 295 -2.25 -17.28 -11.28
CA THR A 295 -1.89 -15.86 -11.18
C THR A 295 -2.18 -15.19 -12.52
N ALA A 296 -2.20 -13.87 -12.58
CA ALA A 296 -2.37 -13.14 -13.84
C ALA A 296 -1.29 -13.50 -14.89
N PRO A 297 0.03 -13.43 -14.59
CA PRO A 297 1.05 -13.87 -15.54
C PRO A 297 0.97 -15.37 -15.84
N GLY A 298 0.64 -16.20 -14.85
CA GLY A 298 0.46 -17.64 -15.01
C GLY A 298 -0.65 -17.99 -16.01
N ILE A 299 -1.84 -17.42 -15.84
CA ILE A 299 -2.98 -17.62 -16.75
C ILE A 299 -2.61 -17.18 -18.17
N VAL A 300 -1.99 -16.01 -18.32
CA VAL A 300 -1.58 -15.53 -19.65
C VAL A 300 -0.51 -16.43 -20.26
N SER A 301 0.47 -16.90 -19.49
CA SER A 301 1.54 -17.78 -19.99
C SER A 301 1.02 -19.11 -20.57
N LEU A 302 -0.15 -19.57 -20.11
CA LEU A 302 -0.76 -20.80 -20.60
C LEU A 302 -1.36 -20.63 -21.99
N VAL A 303 -2.00 -19.49 -22.24
CA VAL A 303 -2.79 -19.22 -23.45
C VAL A 303 -2.06 -18.42 -24.51
N ALA A 304 -1.09 -17.59 -24.12
CA ALA A 304 -0.34 -16.74 -25.03
C ALA A 304 0.94 -17.46 -25.54
N PRO A 305 1.56 -16.94 -26.62
CA PRO A 305 2.88 -17.40 -27.04
C PRO A 305 3.91 -17.30 -25.90
N ASN A 306 4.85 -18.24 -25.85
CA ASN A 306 5.83 -18.34 -24.75
C ASN A 306 6.58 -17.02 -24.46
N TRP A 307 6.91 -16.24 -25.49
CA TRP A 307 7.61 -14.96 -25.32
C TRP A 307 6.74 -13.91 -24.61
N VAL A 308 5.41 -13.95 -24.77
CA VAL A 308 4.46 -13.05 -24.08
C VAL A 308 4.36 -13.43 -22.62
N GLY A 309 4.25 -14.73 -22.32
CA GLY A 309 4.27 -15.24 -20.95
C GLY A 309 5.55 -14.84 -20.23
N LEU A 310 6.70 -15.06 -20.88
CA LEU A 310 8.01 -14.67 -20.37
C LEU A 310 8.11 -13.15 -20.10
N LEU A 311 7.67 -12.33 -21.07
CA LEU A 311 7.66 -10.88 -20.93
C LEU A 311 6.82 -10.45 -19.72
N LEU A 312 5.61 -11.01 -19.56
CA LEU A 312 4.73 -10.69 -18.45
C LEU A 312 5.30 -11.10 -17.10
N THR A 313 5.79 -12.32 -16.94
CA THR A 313 6.38 -12.77 -15.66
C THR A 313 7.59 -11.89 -15.28
N GLY A 314 8.39 -11.46 -16.26
CA GLY A 314 9.48 -10.50 -16.06
C GLY A 314 8.99 -9.11 -15.66
N LEU A 315 7.97 -8.58 -16.34
CA LEU A 315 7.36 -7.28 -16.00
C LEU A 315 6.75 -7.30 -14.60
N VAL A 316 6.00 -8.35 -14.25
CA VAL A 316 5.40 -8.50 -12.92
C VAL A 316 6.49 -8.55 -11.85
N SER A 317 7.62 -9.22 -12.10
CA SER A 317 8.76 -9.21 -11.17
C SER A 317 9.28 -7.79 -10.89
N ILE A 318 9.45 -6.97 -11.93
CA ILE A 318 9.87 -5.56 -11.78
C ILE A 318 8.79 -4.74 -11.06
N ILE A 319 7.52 -4.95 -11.39
CA ILE A 319 6.36 -4.27 -10.79
C ILE A 319 6.17 -4.67 -9.32
N VAL A 320 6.52 -5.88 -8.90
CA VAL A 320 6.49 -6.26 -7.48
C VAL A 320 7.68 -5.64 -6.75
N ALA A 321 8.88 -5.68 -7.34
CA ALA A 321 10.10 -5.14 -6.73
C ALA A 321 9.98 -3.63 -6.42
N LYS A 322 9.46 -2.85 -7.37
CA LYS A 322 9.30 -1.40 -7.21
C LYS A 322 8.32 -1.02 -6.10
N THR A 323 7.37 -1.87 -5.68
CA THR A 323 6.37 -1.52 -4.65
C THR A 323 7.02 -1.13 -3.33
N ILE A 324 8.25 -1.61 -3.09
CA ILE A 324 9.11 -1.20 -1.96
C ILE A 324 9.42 0.31 -2.00
N ALA A 325 9.56 0.92 -3.18
CA ALA A 325 9.93 2.32 -3.33
C ALA A 325 8.90 3.30 -2.75
N PRO A 326 7.62 3.33 -3.17
CA PRO A 326 6.64 4.24 -2.59
C PRO A 326 6.41 3.94 -1.09
N ILE A 327 6.38 2.67 -0.68
CA ILE A 327 6.26 2.26 0.72
C ILE A 327 7.40 2.85 1.58
N MET A 328 8.65 2.73 1.14
CA MET A 328 9.81 3.28 1.85
C MET A 328 9.81 4.82 1.86
N MET A 329 9.24 5.42 0.81
CA MET A 329 9.06 6.87 0.74
C MET A 329 8.05 7.35 1.80
N GLU A 330 6.85 6.76 1.86
CA GLU A 330 5.85 7.01 2.92
C GLU A 330 6.51 6.88 4.31
N HIS A 331 7.18 5.76 4.54
CA HIS A 331 7.76 5.43 5.84
C HIS A 331 8.84 6.42 6.30
N SER A 332 9.76 6.79 5.41
CA SER A 332 10.83 7.74 5.72
C SER A 332 10.31 9.16 5.96
N ARG A 333 9.30 9.62 5.19
CA ARG A 333 8.72 10.96 5.37
C ARG A 333 7.85 11.06 6.62
N LEU A 334 7.25 9.96 7.05
CA LEU A 334 6.51 9.92 8.30
C LEU A 334 7.45 10.05 9.51
N LEU A 335 8.57 9.31 9.53
CA LEU A 335 9.62 9.47 10.55
C LEU A 335 10.18 10.89 10.61
N PHE A 336 10.45 11.47 9.43
CA PHE A 336 10.91 12.84 9.30
C PHE A 336 9.89 13.83 9.89
N ALA A 337 8.59 13.66 9.61
CA ALA A 337 7.53 14.52 10.13
C ALA A 337 7.37 14.42 11.66
N TRP A 338 7.43 13.21 12.24
CA TRP A 338 7.40 13.04 13.69
C TRP A 338 8.61 13.68 14.38
N SER A 339 9.78 13.64 13.73
CA SER A 339 10.99 14.30 14.23
C SER A 339 10.90 15.83 14.13
N GLN A 340 10.32 16.37 13.04
CA GLN A 340 10.03 17.80 12.90
C GLN A 340 9.06 18.30 13.98
N ASP A 341 8.05 17.49 14.31
CA ASP A 341 7.08 17.79 15.37
C ASP A 341 7.64 17.52 16.78
N GLY A 342 8.91 17.08 16.91
CA GLY A 342 9.60 16.91 18.19
C GLY A 342 9.25 15.64 18.98
N ILE A 343 8.49 14.72 18.37
CA ILE A 343 8.12 13.44 18.99
C ILE A 343 9.31 12.47 18.97
N LEU A 344 10.10 12.50 17.88
CA LEU A 344 11.30 11.67 17.72
C LEU A 344 12.58 12.51 17.75
N PRO A 345 13.76 11.89 17.98
CA PRO A 345 15.04 12.60 18.01
C PRO A 345 15.29 13.42 16.75
N LYS A 346 15.87 14.62 16.90
CA LYS A 346 16.15 15.56 15.80
C LYS A 346 17.04 14.99 14.70
N SER A 347 17.84 13.96 14.97
CA SER A 347 18.70 13.30 13.97
C SER A 347 17.92 12.80 12.75
N LEU A 348 16.64 12.46 12.93
CA LEU A 348 15.76 12.02 11.83
C LEU A 348 15.32 13.15 10.89
N THR A 349 15.54 14.42 11.27
CA THR A 349 15.38 15.57 10.34
C THR A 349 16.62 15.85 9.50
N HIS A 350 17.71 15.12 9.70
CA HIS A 350 18.91 15.28 8.88
C HIS A 350 18.62 14.94 7.41
N VAL A 351 19.17 15.76 6.51
CA VAL A 351 19.08 15.54 5.07
C VAL A 351 20.48 15.56 4.47
N ASN A 352 20.72 14.66 3.52
CA ASN A 352 22.02 14.57 2.85
C ASN A 352 22.19 15.66 1.78
N ARG A 353 23.33 15.62 1.05
CA ARG A 353 23.63 16.56 -0.06
C ARG A 353 22.57 16.61 -1.16
N PHE A 354 21.75 15.57 -1.31
CA PHE A 354 20.66 15.47 -2.28
C PHE A 354 19.31 15.87 -1.70
N ARG A 355 19.28 16.42 -0.47
CA ARG A 355 18.07 16.78 0.28
C ARG A 355 17.13 15.60 0.54
N ALA A 356 17.66 14.38 0.57
CA ALA A 356 16.92 13.19 1.00
C ALA A 356 17.08 12.99 2.52
N PRO A 357 16.03 12.57 3.24
CA PRO A 357 16.09 12.33 4.69
C PRO A 357 16.81 11.00 4.97
N ASP A 358 18.14 11.04 4.95
CA ASP A 358 19.03 9.87 4.92
C ASP A 358 18.92 8.99 6.17
N VAL A 359 18.89 9.58 7.36
CA VAL A 359 18.75 8.82 8.62
C VAL A 359 17.39 8.13 8.66
N ALA A 360 16.32 8.81 8.27
CA ALA A 360 14.98 8.24 8.23
C ALA A 360 14.87 7.13 7.17
N LEU A 361 15.49 7.30 6.00
CA LEU A 361 15.58 6.28 4.96
C LEU A 361 16.31 5.03 5.48
N PHE A 362 17.45 5.22 6.15
CA PHE A 362 18.25 4.11 6.67
C PHE A 362 17.47 3.29 7.71
N ILE A 363 16.80 3.96 8.66
CA ILE A 363 15.93 3.26 9.64
C ILE A 363 14.78 2.54 8.94
N SER A 364 14.20 3.14 7.89
CA SER A 364 13.14 2.50 7.10
C SER A 364 13.62 1.20 6.46
N SER A 365 14.79 1.20 5.83
CA SER A 365 15.39 0.02 5.20
C SER A 365 15.83 -1.04 6.21
N LEU A 366 16.33 -0.61 7.37
CA LEU A 366 16.70 -1.52 8.46
C LEU A 366 15.46 -2.24 9.00
N LEU A 367 14.37 -1.53 9.25
CA LEU A 367 13.12 -2.15 9.72
C LEU A 367 12.50 -3.06 8.66
N ALA A 368 12.54 -2.67 7.39
CA ALA A 368 12.13 -3.56 6.30
C ALA A 368 12.95 -4.86 6.29
N THR A 369 14.26 -4.77 6.57
CA THR A 369 15.15 -5.94 6.70
C THR A 369 14.76 -6.81 7.90
N VAL A 370 14.40 -6.20 9.04
CA VAL A 370 13.91 -6.94 10.22
C VAL A 370 12.63 -7.71 9.89
N PHE A 371 11.64 -7.06 9.28
CA PHE A 371 10.40 -7.74 8.89
C PHE A 371 10.58 -8.76 7.77
N LEU A 372 11.53 -8.55 6.85
CA LEU A 372 11.93 -9.56 5.88
C LEU A 372 12.53 -10.79 6.57
N THR A 373 13.39 -10.58 7.58
CA THR A 373 14.00 -11.65 8.38
C THR A 373 12.93 -12.43 9.14
N ASP A 374 12.04 -11.71 9.81
CA ASP A 374 10.90 -12.26 10.57
C ASP A 374 10.00 -13.11 9.66
N PHE A 375 9.61 -12.59 8.50
CA PHE A 375 8.80 -13.34 7.56
C PHE A 375 9.51 -14.57 6.98
N THR A 376 10.82 -14.48 6.74
CA THR A 376 11.63 -15.59 6.20
C THR A 376 11.79 -16.73 7.19
N PHE A 377 12.13 -16.43 8.45
CA PHE A 377 12.60 -17.43 9.42
C PHE A 377 11.60 -17.75 10.53
N ILE A 378 10.70 -16.82 10.84
CA ILE A 378 9.69 -16.97 11.90
C ILE A 378 8.30 -17.17 11.29
N ASN A 379 8.12 -16.85 9.99
CA ASN A 379 6.86 -16.89 9.26
C ASN A 379 5.76 -16.04 9.92
N PHE A 380 6.18 -14.92 10.51
CA PHE A 380 5.28 -14.01 11.20
C PHE A 380 4.77 -12.93 10.24
N ASN A 381 3.44 -12.79 10.17
CA ASN A 381 2.74 -12.11 9.07
C ASN A 381 1.98 -10.86 9.54
N ILE A 382 2.57 -10.03 10.42
CA ILE A 382 1.94 -8.82 10.99
C ILE A 382 1.34 -7.93 9.90
N GLY A 383 2.12 -7.72 8.83
CA GLY A 383 1.80 -6.77 7.78
C GLY A 383 0.48 -7.09 7.09
N LEU A 384 0.19 -8.36 6.80
CA LEU A 384 -1.04 -8.75 6.12
C LEU A 384 -2.25 -8.69 7.06
N VAL A 385 -2.07 -9.18 8.29
CA VAL A 385 -3.16 -9.41 9.26
C VAL A 385 -3.68 -8.10 9.87
N MET A 386 -2.80 -7.14 10.19
CA MET A 386 -3.19 -5.87 10.81
C MET A 386 -3.48 -4.76 9.78
N SER A 387 -3.19 -4.99 8.49
CA SER A 387 -3.25 -3.96 7.45
C SER A 387 -4.61 -3.29 7.28
N ALA A 388 -5.66 -4.10 7.19
CA ALA A 388 -7.02 -3.60 7.01
C ALA A 388 -7.46 -2.78 8.24
N VAL A 389 -7.19 -3.26 9.46
CA VAL A 389 -7.51 -2.56 10.70
C VAL A 389 -6.78 -1.21 10.77
N ALA A 390 -5.47 -1.18 10.51
CA ALA A 390 -4.69 0.05 10.55
C ALA A 390 -5.17 1.09 9.51
N LEU A 391 -5.51 0.65 8.30
CA LEU A 391 -6.09 1.54 7.28
C LEU A 391 -7.46 2.08 7.71
N MET A 392 -8.34 1.25 8.26
CA MET A 392 -9.66 1.67 8.72
C MET A 392 -9.59 2.62 9.89
N LEU A 393 -8.66 2.41 10.83
CA LEU A 393 -8.39 3.38 11.91
C LEU A 393 -7.93 4.72 11.34
N LEU A 394 -7.02 4.73 10.37
CA LEU A 394 -6.59 5.95 9.70
C LEU A 394 -7.78 6.69 9.07
N ILE A 395 -8.64 5.99 8.33
CA ILE A 395 -9.82 6.59 7.68
C ILE A 395 -10.78 7.15 8.73
N ALA A 396 -11.08 6.39 9.79
CA ALA A 396 -11.99 6.79 10.85
C ALA A 396 -11.48 8.04 11.61
N PHE A 397 -10.21 8.05 12.00
CA PHE A 397 -9.63 9.18 12.73
C PHE A 397 -9.40 10.40 11.85
N LEU A 398 -9.10 10.22 10.55
CA LEU A 398 -9.09 11.34 9.62
C LEU A 398 -10.50 11.96 9.50
N GLY A 399 -11.53 11.12 9.40
CA GLY A 399 -12.93 11.56 9.42
C GLY A 399 -13.30 12.29 10.70
N ALA A 400 -12.92 11.75 11.86
CA ALA A 400 -13.11 12.41 13.15
C ALA A 400 -12.42 13.78 13.18
N GLY A 401 -11.24 13.92 12.57
CA GLY A 401 -10.55 15.20 12.41
C GLY A 401 -11.33 16.23 11.61
N VAL A 402 -11.95 15.81 10.51
CA VAL A 402 -12.84 16.67 9.71
C VAL A 402 -14.04 17.12 10.53
N ILE A 403 -14.70 16.20 11.24
CA ILE A 403 -15.87 16.49 12.08
C ILE A 403 -15.50 17.47 13.19
N VAL A 404 -14.43 17.21 13.94
CA VAL A 404 -13.96 18.10 15.02
C VAL A 404 -13.62 19.49 14.48
N SER A 405 -12.93 19.57 13.33
CA SER A 405 -12.61 20.85 12.69
C SER A 405 -13.87 21.62 12.27
N SER A 406 -14.91 20.90 11.83
CA SER A 406 -16.19 21.50 11.44
C SER A 406 -16.97 22.08 12.62
N MET A 407 -16.76 21.55 13.83
CA MET A 407 -17.42 22.00 15.08
C MET A 407 -16.67 23.13 15.80
N ARG A 408 -15.45 23.48 15.38
CA ARG A 408 -14.69 24.59 15.99
C ARG A 408 -15.41 25.93 15.76
N ARG A 409 -15.55 26.73 16.83
CA ARG A 409 -16.18 28.07 16.80
C ARG A 409 -15.37 29.08 15.98
N VAL A 410 -14.06 29.11 16.18
CA VAL A 410 -13.13 29.97 15.42
C VAL A 410 -12.32 29.08 14.50
N LYS A 411 -12.56 29.21 13.19
CA LYS A 411 -11.92 28.39 12.15
C LYS A 411 -10.82 29.16 11.44
N ARG A 412 -9.65 28.54 11.31
CA ARG A 412 -8.57 28.99 10.41
C ARG A 412 -9.04 28.87 8.95
N ASP A 413 -8.40 29.60 8.03
CA ASP A 413 -8.84 29.62 6.62
C ASP A 413 -8.79 28.26 5.92
N TRP A 414 -7.81 27.42 6.26
CA TRP A 414 -7.75 26.05 5.75
C TRP A 414 -8.82 25.15 6.40
N GLU A 415 -9.15 25.36 7.68
CA GLU A 415 -10.21 24.64 8.41
C GLU A 415 -11.59 24.86 7.80
N LYS A 416 -11.90 26.09 7.39
CA LYS A 416 -13.15 26.42 6.69
C LYS A 416 -13.32 25.57 5.42
N ARG A 417 -12.24 25.34 4.68
CA ARG A 417 -12.27 24.61 3.40
C ARG A 417 -12.36 23.10 3.58
N ILE A 418 -11.73 22.55 4.62
CA ILE A 418 -11.86 21.12 4.96
C ILE A 418 -13.18 20.81 5.71
N SER A 419 -13.94 21.82 6.14
CA SER A 419 -15.26 21.66 6.77
C SER A 419 -16.43 21.69 5.78
N SER A 420 -16.18 21.48 4.48
CA SER A 420 -17.24 21.48 3.46
C SER A 420 -18.18 20.28 3.60
N LEU A 421 -19.39 20.37 3.06
CA LEU A 421 -20.37 19.27 3.10
C LEU A 421 -19.81 17.98 2.50
N ILE A 422 -19.09 18.08 1.38
CA ILE A 422 -18.48 16.93 0.71
C ILE A 422 -17.44 16.25 1.63
N MET A 423 -16.62 17.04 2.33
CA MET A 423 -15.67 16.51 3.32
C MET A 423 -16.38 15.83 4.50
N LEU A 424 -17.51 16.38 4.98
CA LEU A 424 -18.30 15.78 6.04
C LEU A 424 -18.95 14.47 5.61
N VAL A 425 -19.46 14.39 4.38
CA VAL A 425 -19.98 13.14 3.81
C VAL A 425 -18.87 12.09 3.72
N GLY A 426 -17.67 12.48 3.28
CA GLY A 426 -16.49 11.60 3.29
C GLY A 426 -16.07 11.17 4.71
N ALA A 427 -16.16 12.07 5.69
CA ALA A 427 -15.82 11.76 7.07
C ALA A 427 -16.80 10.75 7.70
N VAL A 428 -18.11 10.99 7.57
CA VAL A 428 -19.15 10.10 8.09
C VAL A 428 -19.12 8.75 7.38
N GLY A 429 -19.03 8.75 6.05
CA GLY A 429 -18.91 7.51 5.27
C GLY A 429 -17.68 6.69 5.67
N GLY A 430 -16.53 7.35 5.83
CA GLY A 430 -15.29 6.70 6.26
C GLY A 430 -15.39 6.07 7.66
N ILE A 431 -16.02 6.77 8.61
CA ILE A 431 -16.24 6.24 9.98
C ILE A 431 -17.19 5.05 9.96
N ILE A 432 -18.30 5.12 9.20
CA ILE A 432 -19.26 4.02 9.08
C ILE A 432 -18.58 2.77 8.49
N ILE A 433 -17.84 2.94 7.40
CA ILE A 433 -17.11 1.84 6.75
C ILE A 433 -16.11 1.22 7.72
N ALA A 434 -15.33 2.04 8.43
CA ALA A 434 -14.39 1.54 9.43
C ALA A 434 -15.10 0.78 10.56
N ALA A 435 -16.24 1.27 11.05
CA ALA A 435 -17.03 0.62 12.08
C ALA A 435 -17.60 -0.74 11.65
N ILE A 436 -17.91 -0.92 10.36
CA ILE A 436 -18.39 -2.19 9.80
C ILE A 436 -17.23 -3.17 9.58
N ILE A 437 -16.09 -2.69 9.06
CA ILE A 437 -14.99 -3.55 8.61
C ILE A 437 -14.09 -3.97 9.77
N ILE A 438 -13.77 -3.09 10.73
CA ILE A 438 -12.85 -3.43 11.83
C ILE A 438 -13.30 -4.72 12.56
N PRO A 439 -14.57 -4.89 12.97
CA PRO A 439 -15.03 -6.12 13.63
C PRO A 439 -14.85 -7.40 12.80
N SER A 440 -14.90 -7.30 11.46
CA SER A 440 -14.77 -8.48 10.59
C SER A 440 -13.32 -8.93 10.37
N VAL A 441 -12.34 -8.05 10.61
CA VAL A 441 -10.91 -8.35 10.37
C VAL A 441 -10.05 -8.33 11.65
N ILE A 442 -10.57 -7.86 12.78
CA ILE A 442 -9.81 -7.74 14.04
C ILE A 442 -9.56 -9.09 14.73
N PHE A 443 -10.33 -10.11 14.37
CA PHE A 443 -10.12 -11.50 14.77
C PHE A 443 -9.85 -12.36 13.55
N SER A 444 -8.75 -13.12 13.58
CA SER A 444 -8.40 -14.08 12.53
C SER A 444 -8.58 -15.50 13.03
N THR A 445 -9.30 -16.33 12.28
CA THR A 445 -9.44 -17.75 12.58
C THR A 445 -8.12 -18.48 12.37
N ASN A 446 -7.83 -19.49 13.20
CA ASN A 446 -6.60 -20.30 13.12
C ASN A 446 -5.27 -19.52 13.29
N VAL A 447 -5.30 -18.35 13.90
CA VAL A 447 -4.10 -17.57 14.22
C VAL A 447 -3.83 -17.64 15.73
N PRO A 448 -2.61 -17.99 16.18
CA PRO A 448 -2.24 -17.99 17.59
C PRO A 448 -2.53 -16.66 18.29
N PHE A 449 -2.82 -16.69 19.59
CA PHE A 449 -3.21 -15.51 20.39
C PHE A 449 -2.29 -14.29 20.18
N TYR A 450 -0.97 -14.50 20.27
CA TYR A 450 0.03 -13.44 20.11
C TYR A 450 0.12 -12.87 18.69
N PHE A 451 -0.44 -13.57 17.71
CA PHE A 451 -0.43 -13.20 16.31
C PHE A 451 -1.78 -12.66 15.83
N GLN A 452 -2.76 -12.54 16.72
CA GLN A 452 -4.04 -11.94 16.41
C GLN A 452 -3.88 -10.44 16.10
N PRO A 453 -4.64 -9.90 15.11
CA PRO A 453 -4.55 -8.49 14.74
C PRO A 453 -4.79 -7.54 15.92
N TRP A 454 -5.75 -7.84 16.79
CA TRP A 454 -6.05 -7.02 17.97
C TRP A 454 -4.88 -6.96 18.97
N PHE A 455 -4.15 -8.07 19.14
CA PHE A 455 -3.05 -8.15 20.09
C PHE A 455 -1.88 -7.30 19.60
N GLN A 456 -1.55 -7.41 18.32
CA GLN A 456 -0.54 -6.59 17.65
C GLN A 456 -0.90 -5.10 17.67
N LEU A 457 -2.19 -4.79 17.48
CA LEU A 457 -2.71 -3.43 17.57
C LEU A 457 -2.49 -2.85 18.98
N VAL A 458 -2.84 -3.61 20.03
CA VAL A 458 -2.66 -3.20 21.43
C VAL A 458 -1.19 -2.95 21.73
N ILE A 459 -0.28 -3.85 21.33
CA ILE A 459 1.16 -3.65 21.51
C ILE A 459 1.62 -2.38 20.80
N SER A 460 1.23 -2.18 19.54
CA SER A 460 1.61 -1.00 18.75
C SER A 460 1.11 0.29 19.39
N ILE A 461 -0.10 0.29 19.93
CA ILE A 461 -0.68 1.43 20.67
C ILE A 461 0.12 1.70 21.94
N ILE A 462 0.45 0.67 22.73
CA ILE A 462 1.22 0.83 23.98
C ILE A 462 2.58 1.45 23.68
N VAL A 463 3.31 0.92 22.68
CA VAL A 463 4.61 1.45 22.27
C VAL A 463 4.49 2.91 21.82
N ALA A 464 3.48 3.24 21.00
CA ALA A 464 3.23 4.60 20.55
C ALA A 464 2.94 5.56 21.72
N ILE A 465 2.11 5.14 22.68
CA ILE A 465 1.80 5.94 23.87
C ILE A 465 3.05 6.20 24.69
N VAL A 466 3.89 5.17 24.92
CA VAL A 466 5.15 5.30 25.67
C VAL A 466 6.08 6.30 24.99
N ILE A 467 6.26 6.22 23.67
CA ILE A 467 7.09 7.15 22.91
C ILE A 467 6.55 8.58 23.04
N TYR A 468 5.26 8.78 22.79
CA TYR A 468 4.65 10.12 22.83
C TYR A 468 4.70 10.75 24.23
N VAL A 469 4.35 9.98 25.26
CA VAL A 469 4.37 10.45 26.66
C VAL A 469 5.81 10.80 27.07
N SER A 470 6.79 10.00 26.67
CA SER A 470 8.20 10.30 26.94
C SER A 470 8.64 11.63 26.30
N ALA A 471 8.22 11.89 25.06
CA ALA A 471 8.49 13.16 24.37
C ALA A 471 7.79 14.35 25.06
N GLU A 472 6.50 14.23 25.38
CA GLU A 472 5.73 15.28 26.07
C GLU A 472 6.32 15.57 27.47
N LEU A 473 6.73 14.55 28.23
CA LEU A 473 7.41 14.73 29.51
C LEU A 473 8.75 15.46 29.36
N SER A 474 9.53 15.16 28.32
CA SER A 474 10.77 15.88 28.04
C SER A 474 10.55 17.36 27.72
N TYR A 475 9.45 17.70 27.03
CA TYR A 475 9.08 19.10 26.76
C TYR A 475 8.58 19.81 28.02
N ARG A 476 7.78 19.13 28.84
CA ARG A 476 7.26 19.68 30.10
C ARG A 476 8.37 20.01 31.10
N ARG A 477 9.46 19.22 31.12
CA ARG A 477 10.66 19.54 31.92
C ARG A 477 11.27 20.91 31.58
N ASN A 478 11.06 21.40 30.36
CA ASN A 478 11.53 22.70 29.90
C ASN A 478 10.42 23.78 29.92
N GLY A 479 9.30 23.55 30.63
CA GLY A 479 8.17 24.49 30.70
C GLY A 479 7.37 24.63 29.39
N ARG A 480 7.54 23.71 28.44
CA ARG A 480 6.90 23.74 27.12
C ARG A 480 5.87 22.62 27.00
N SER A 481 4.87 22.80 26.13
CA SER A 481 3.91 21.74 25.79
C SER A 481 4.05 21.36 24.32
N LEU A 482 4.48 20.12 24.07
CA LEU A 482 4.66 19.56 22.75
C LEU A 482 3.34 19.59 21.96
N SER A 483 2.28 19.10 22.60
CA SER A 483 0.93 19.04 21.99
C SER A 483 0.43 20.41 21.51
N ARG A 484 0.68 21.47 22.31
CA ARG A 484 0.27 22.84 21.97
C ARG A 484 1.10 23.41 20.82
N GLU A 485 2.42 23.24 20.87
CA GLU A 485 3.33 23.73 19.83
C GLU A 485 3.08 23.10 18.47
N ILE A 486 2.75 21.80 18.47
CA ILE A 486 2.26 21.12 17.29
C ILE A 486 1.01 21.90 16.86
N MET A 487 -0.13 21.81 17.52
CA MET A 487 -1.41 22.39 17.04
C MET A 487 -1.36 23.87 16.57
N GLU A 488 -0.47 24.70 17.13
CA GLU A 488 -0.29 26.10 16.74
C GLU A 488 0.42 26.31 15.40
N LYS A 489 1.36 25.45 15.01
CA LYS A 489 2.22 25.65 13.83
C LYS A 489 2.06 24.54 12.79
N LEU A 490 1.89 24.90 11.52
CA LEU A 490 2.11 23.94 10.44
C LEU A 490 3.62 23.62 10.35
N PRO A 491 3.99 22.38 9.99
CA PRO A 491 5.39 22.06 9.70
C PRO A 491 5.97 23.01 8.65
N PRO A 492 7.26 23.39 8.78
CA PRO A 492 7.93 24.26 7.81
C PRO A 492 7.95 23.63 6.41
N GLU A 493 8.01 24.49 5.37
CA GLU A 493 8.15 24.05 3.96
C GLU A 493 9.52 23.52 3.61
#